data_AF-B3QL15-F1
#
_entry.id   AF-B3QL15-F1
#
_cell.length_a   1.000
_cell.length_b   1.000
_cell.length_c   1.000
_cell.angle_alpha   90.00
_cell.angle_beta   90.00
_cell.angle_gamma   90.00
#
_symmetry.space_group_name_H-M   'P 1'
#
loop_
_entity.id
_entity.type
_entity.pdbx_description
1 polymer ?
#
loop_
_entity_poly.entity_id
_entity_poly.type
_entity_poly.pdbx_seq_one_letter_code
_entity_poly.pdbx_strand_id
1 'polypeptide(L)'
;MENQTRIHFEKTLKGFSYNVIGVILPFILSLIPIFVLGKYNAIWTFLDQGQFLLFGAGLYTTSIFLFGENQASIRHDIDKILNNISVWFLIICSSFYAIIYCLDLIKHDALSINTSFIRWTSVLLFFVSIISVYRSLFIDFLKTYPDVDIKEESKKGVDNILKEL
;
A
#
# COMPACT_ATOMS: atom_id res chain seq x y z
N MET A 1 22.09 1.26 -14.80
CA MET A 1 20.65 0.96 -14.90
C MET A 1 20.28 -0.38 -14.26
N GLU A 2 20.60 -1.56 -14.82
CA GLU A 2 20.12 -2.86 -14.28
C GLU A 2 20.47 -3.11 -12.80
N ASN A 3 21.69 -2.76 -12.38
CA ASN A 3 22.14 -2.99 -11.01
C ASN A 3 21.47 -2.06 -9.97
N GLN A 4 21.16 -0.82 -10.35
CA GLN A 4 20.45 0.13 -9.47
C GLN A 4 18.97 -0.26 -9.33
N THR A 5 18.30 -0.62 -10.43
CA THR A 5 16.90 -1.08 -10.38
C THR A 5 16.74 -2.28 -9.45
N ARG A 6 17.72 -3.20 -9.46
CA ARG A 6 17.75 -4.35 -8.55
C ARG A 6 17.94 -3.92 -7.09
N ILE A 7 18.87 -3.01 -6.80
CA ILE A 7 19.07 -2.47 -5.43
C ILE A 7 17.80 -1.75 -4.93
N HIS A 8 17.14 -0.98 -5.79
CA HIS A 8 15.87 -0.31 -5.46
C HIS A 8 14.75 -1.32 -5.23
N PHE A 9 14.68 -2.38 -6.04
CA PHE A 9 13.71 -3.45 -5.86
C PHE A 9 13.92 -4.17 -4.51
N GLU A 10 15.16 -4.52 -4.15
CA GLU A 10 15.47 -5.19 -2.89
C GLU A 10 15.14 -4.31 -1.67
N LYS A 11 15.47 -3.01 -1.72
CA LYS A 11 15.09 -2.06 -0.67
C LYS A 11 13.58 -1.83 -0.61
N THR A 12 12.91 -1.73 -1.75
CA THR A 12 11.44 -1.64 -1.83
C THR A 12 10.82 -2.85 -1.19
N LEU A 13 11.31 -4.05 -1.53
CA LEU A 13 10.79 -5.30 -0.99
C LEU A 13 10.99 -5.38 0.53
N LYS A 14 12.11 -4.86 1.04
CA LYS A 14 12.38 -4.75 2.48
C LYS A 14 11.49 -3.69 3.16
N GLY A 15 11.37 -2.49 2.63
CA GLY A 15 10.52 -1.43 3.20
C GLY A 15 9.03 -1.76 3.11
N PHE A 16 8.63 -2.38 2.01
CA PHE A 16 7.30 -2.93 1.78
C PHE A 16 7.03 -4.07 2.77
N SER A 17 7.96 -5.01 2.96
CA SER A 17 7.75 -6.05 3.97
C SER A 17 7.65 -5.47 5.36
N TYR A 18 8.40 -4.44 5.75
CA TYR A 18 8.20 -3.79 7.05
C TYR A 18 6.84 -3.09 7.18
N ASN A 19 6.36 -2.37 6.17
CA ASN A 19 5.06 -1.70 6.22
C ASN A 19 3.89 -2.68 6.15
N VAL A 20 3.94 -3.62 5.21
CA VAL A 20 2.92 -4.63 5.02
C VAL A 20 2.91 -5.63 6.16
N ILE A 21 4.07 -6.08 6.67
CA ILE A 21 4.11 -6.86 7.91
C ILE A 21 3.62 -5.98 9.06
N GLY A 22 4.02 -4.72 9.22
CA GLY A 22 3.49 -3.88 10.30
C GLY A 22 1.96 -3.78 10.32
N VAL A 23 1.33 -3.70 9.15
CA VAL A 23 -0.13 -3.60 9.00
C VAL A 23 -0.83 -4.96 9.00
N ILE A 24 -0.25 -6.01 8.41
CA ILE A 24 -0.86 -7.35 8.27
C ILE A 24 -0.45 -8.29 9.41
N LEU A 25 0.63 -8.02 10.15
CA LEU A 25 1.10 -8.83 11.27
C LEU A 25 0.03 -8.99 12.36
N PRO A 26 -0.74 -7.96 12.77
CA PRO A 26 -1.86 -8.16 13.67
C PRO A 26 -2.86 -9.20 13.16
N PHE A 27 -3.13 -9.22 11.86
CA PHE A 27 -3.97 -10.25 11.21
C PHE A 27 -3.31 -11.63 11.20
N ILE A 28 -2.01 -11.73 10.85
CA ILE A 28 -1.30 -13.02 10.87
C ILE A 28 -1.26 -13.59 12.30
N LEU A 29 -1.00 -12.75 13.29
CA LEU A 29 -0.99 -13.15 14.69
C LEU A 29 -2.39 -13.55 15.18
N SER A 30 -3.44 -12.88 14.72
CA SER A 30 -4.82 -13.26 15.08
C SER A 30 -5.27 -14.57 14.45
N LEU A 31 -4.64 -15.02 13.35
CA LEU A 31 -4.89 -16.34 12.77
C LEU A 31 -4.30 -17.49 13.60
N ILE A 32 -3.22 -17.27 14.36
CA ILE A 32 -2.54 -18.34 15.14
C ILE A 32 -3.51 -19.03 16.12
N PRO A 33 -4.26 -18.31 16.99
CA PRO A 33 -5.27 -18.93 17.85
C PRO A 33 -6.35 -19.67 17.07
N ILE A 34 -6.76 -19.14 15.92
CA ILE A 34 -7.81 -19.75 15.09
C ILE A 34 -7.36 -21.11 14.55
N PHE A 35 -6.11 -21.21 14.08
CA PHE A 35 -5.50 -22.46 13.64
C PHE A 35 -5.35 -23.46 14.78
N VAL A 36 -4.87 -23.02 15.95
CA VAL A 36 -4.72 -23.87 17.14
C VAL A 36 -6.07 -24.42 17.62
N LEU A 37 -7.13 -23.63 17.56
CA LEU A 37 -8.48 -24.01 17.98
C LEU A 37 -9.28 -24.76 16.89
N GLY A 38 -8.73 -24.92 15.68
CA GLY A 38 -9.40 -25.58 14.55
C GLY A 38 -10.68 -24.87 14.08
N LYS A 39 -10.84 -23.57 14.38
CA LYS A 39 -12.06 -22.79 14.10
C LYS A 39 -11.93 -21.99 12.80
N TYR A 40 -11.64 -22.66 11.68
CA TYR A 40 -11.43 -22.02 10.37
C TYR A 40 -12.60 -21.12 9.91
N ASN A 41 -13.82 -21.36 10.39
CA ASN A 41 -14.96 -20.48 10.12
C ASN A 41 -14.79 -19.06 10.68
N ALA A 42 -13.98 -18.88 11.72
CA ALA A 42 -13.68 -17.57 12.30
C ALA A 42 -12.82 -16.68 11.38
N ILE A 43 -12.17 -17.25 10.34
CA ILE A 43 -11.47 -16.48 9.31
C ILE A 43 -12.48 -15.68 8.47
N TRP A 44 -13.67 -16.25 8.21
CA TRP A 44 -14.74 -15.53 7.52
C TRP A 44 -15.27 -14.37 8.35
N THR A 45 -15.31 -14.53 9.68
CA THR A 45 -15.71 -13.47 10.61
C THR A 45 -14.78 -12.25 10.53
N PHE A 46 -13.49 -12.43 10.26
CA PHE A 46 -12.56 -11.31 10.03
C PHE A 46 -12.96 -10.44 8.82
N LEU A 47 -13.44 -11.08 7.75
CA LEU A 47 -13.94 -10.38 6.58
C LEU A 47 -15.29 -9.73 6.85
N ASP A 48 -16.18 -10.42 7.56
CA ASP A 48 -17.50 -9.92 7.94
C ASP A 48 -17.44 -8.71 8.87
N GLN A 49 -16.43 -8.66 9.74
CA GLN A 49 -16.19 -7.52 10.64
C GLN A 49 -15.44 -6.37 9.97
N GLY A 50 -15.18 -6.45 8.65
CA GLY A 50 -14.60 -5.35 7.88
C GLY A 50 -13.10 -5.12 8.11
N GLN A 51 -12.37 -6.05 8.72
CA GLN A 51 -10.94 -5.88 9.04
C GLN A 51 -10.10 -5.61 7.78
N PHE A 52 -10.42 -6.24 6.66
CA PHE A 52 -9.74 -6.01 5.37
C PHE A 52 -9.93 -4.58 4.86
N LEU A 53 -11.10 -3.98 5.10
CA LEU A 53 -11.35 -2.58 4.74
C LEU A 53 -10.53 -1.64 5.61
N LEU A 54 -10.43 -1.95 6.91
CA LEU A 54 -9.63 -1.18 7.87
C LEU A 54 -8.13 -1.21 7.51
N PHE A 55 -7.57 -2.40 7.29
CA PHE A 55 -6.18 -2.53 6.85
C PHE A 55 -5.96 -1.92 5.47
N GLY A 56 -6.93 -2.08 4.55
CA GLY A 56 -6.91 -1.45 3.24
C GLY A 56 -6.83 0.08 3.34
N ALA A 57 -7.64 0.70 4.18
CA ALA A 57 -7.63 2.14 4.44
C ALA A 57 -6.28 2.62 4.99
N GLY A 58 -5.67 1.87 5.91
CA GLY A 58 -4.31 2.16 6.40
C GLY A 58 -3.28 2.19 5.27
N LEU A 59 -3.25 1.15 4.43
CA LEU A 59 -2.33 1.07 3.29
C LEU A 59 -2.58 2.17 2.24
N TYR A 60 -3.84 2.50 1.95
CA TYR A 60 -4.17 3.60 1.06
C TYR A 60 -3.67 4.94 1.61
N THR A 61 -3.86 5.19 2.91
CA THR A 61 -3.37 6.41 3.56
C THR A 61 -1.86 6.56 3.41
N THR A 62 -1.10 5.48 3.68
CA THR A 62 0.34 5.45 3.46
C THR A 62 0.71 5.71 2.00
N SER A 63 -0.01 5.08 1.06
CA SER A 63 0.27 5.25 -0.38
C SER A 63 0.02 6.67 -0.86
N ILE A 64 -1.06 7.32 -0.40
CA ILE A 64 -1.42 8.70 -0.75
C ILE A 64 -0.34 9.65 -0.25
N PHE A 65 0.10 9.48 0.99
CA PHE A 65 1.18 10.28 1.56
C PHE A 65 2.47 10.16 0.71
N LEU A 66 2.90 8.94 0.42
CA LEU A 66 4.11 8.69 -0.36
C LEU A 66 4.01 9.17 -1.81
N PHE A 67 2.85 9.02 -2.47
CA PHE A 67 2.67 9.60 -3.81
C PHE A 67 2.65 11.12 -3.78
N GLY A 68 2.06 11.73 -2.75
CA GLY A 68 2.02 13.19 -2.56
C GLY A 68 3.41 13.81 -2.43
N GLU A 69 4.27 13.23 -1.58
CA GLU A 69 5.66 13.68 -1.39
C GLU A 69 6.54 13.49 -2.65
N ASN A 70 6.12 12.62 -3.56
CA ASN A 70 6.91 12.17 -4.69
C ASN A 70 6.27 12.43 -6.06
N GLN A 71 5.33 13.39 -6.16
CA GLN A 71 4.60 13.66 -7.41
C GLN A 71 5.50 13.92 -8.61
N ALA A 72 6.62 14.62 -8.43
CA ALA A 72 7.58 14.92 -9.50
C ALA A 72 8.28 13.68 -10.08
N SER A 73 8.31 12.57 -9.34
CA SER A 73 8.94 11.31 -9.76
C SER A 73 7.96 10.33 -10.43
N ILE A 74 6.66 10.65 -10.45
CA ILE A 74 5.63 9.80 -11.06
C ILE A 74 5.69 9.91 -12.59
N ARG A 75 6.40 8.98 -13.23
CA ARG A 75 6.56 8.95 -14.70
C ARG A 75 5.57 8.02 -15.40
N HIS A 76 5.27 6.86 -14.81
CA HIS A 76 4.42 5.85 -15.43
C HIS A 76 2.93 6.15 -15.24
N ASP A 77 2.12 5.84 -16.27
CA ASP A 77 0.68 6.12 -16.24
C ASP A 77 -0.07 5.27 -15.21
N ILE A 78 0.41 4.06 -14.94
CA ILE A 78 -0.12 3.20 -13.86
C ILE A 78 0.01 3.90 -12.50
N ASP A 79 1.14 4.57 -12.24
CA ASP A 79 1.37 5.25 -10.96
C ASP A 79 0.50 6.50 -10.83
N LYS A 80 0.24 7.21 -11.93
CA LYS A 80 -0.71 8.34 -11.97
C LYS A 80 -2.14 7.87 -11.67
N ILE A 81 -2.56 6.76 -12.29
CA ILE A 81 -3.87 6.16 -12.04
C ILE A 81 -3.96 5.74 -10.57
N LEU A 82 -2.98 5.01 -10.05
CA LEU A 82 -2.95 4.57 -8.66
C LEU A 82 -3.02 5.74 -7.67
N ASN A 83 -2.26 6.82 -7.91
CA ASN A 83 -2.30 8.01 -7.06
C ASN A 83 -3.71 8.62 -7.00
N ASN A 84 -4.37 8.79 -8.16
CA ASN A 84 -5.71 9.39 -8.22
C ASN A 84 -6.79 8.49 -7.62
N ILE A 85 -6.74 7.17 -7.87
CA ILE A 85 -7.78 6.26 -7.38
C ILE A 85 -7.62 5.91 -5.91
N SER A 86 -6.41 6.01 -5.33
CA SER A 86 -6.16 5.64 -3.93
C SER A 86 -6.98 6.48 -2.95
N VAL A 87 -7.23 7.76 -3.25
CA VAL A 87 -8.13 8.62 -2.45
C VAL A 87 -9.57 8.11 -2.50
N TRP A 88 -10.06 7.75 -3.69
CA TRP A 88 -11.42 7.23 -3.86
C TRP A 88 -11.58 5.87 -3.17
N PHE A 89 -10.59 4.98 -3.28
CA PHE A 89 -10.60 3.69 -2.60
C PHE A 89 -10.48 3.82 -1.08
N LEU A 90 -9.76 4.81 -0.56
CA LEU A 90 -9.77 5.12 0.87
C LEU A 90 -11.18 5.49 1.37
N ILE A 91 -11.87 6.36 0.62
CA ILE A 91 -13.25 6.76 0.94
C ILE A 91 -14.16 5.52 0.91
N ILE A 92 -14.10 4.72 -0.15
CA ILE A 92 -14.91 3.50 -0.28
C ILE A 92 -14.63 2.52 0.87
N CYS A 93 -13.37 2.26 1.21
CA CYS A 93 -13.00 1.40 2.34
C CYS A 93 -13.60 1.89 3.66
N SER A 94 -13.46 3.20 3.93
CA SER A 94 -13.95 3.81 5.17
C SER A 94 -15.47 3.80 5.25
N SER A 95 -16.16 4.11 4.14
CA SER A 95 -17.62 4.07 4.07
C SER A 95 -18.18 2.66 4.24
N PHE A 96 -17.58 1.66 3.57
CA PHE A 96 -18.04 0.27 3.70
C PHE A 96 -17.79 -0.27 5.11
N TYR A 97 -16.67 0.09 5.73
CA TYR A 97 -16.40 -0.28 7.12
C TYR A 97 -17.42 0.34 8.08
N ALA A 98 -17.73 1.64 7.92
CA ALA A 98 -18.75 2.31 8.71
C ALA A 98 -20.15 1.70 8.53
N ILE A 99 -20.49 1.30 7.30
CA ILE A 99 -21.73 0.58 7.01
C ILE A 99 -21.76 -0.73 7.80
N ILE A 100 -20.76 -1.61 7.65
CA ILE A 100 -20.69 -2.88 8.40
C ILE A 100 -20.85 -2.66 9.90
N TYR A 101 -20.15 -1.67 10.46
CA TYR A 101 -20.22 -1.35 11.88
C TYR A 101 -21.62 -0.89 12.33
N CYS A 102 -22.25 0.02 11.59
CA CYS A 102 -23.61 0.48 11.89
C CYS A 102 -24.65 -0.65 11.80
N LEU A 103 -24.47 -1.56 10.85
CA LEU A 103 -25.34 -2.71 10.63
C LEU A 103 -25.29 -3.72 11.79
N ASP A 104 -24.09 -3.98 12.32
CA ASP A 104 -23.91 -4.84 13.50
C ASP A 104 -24.58 -4.24 14.75
N LEU A 105 -24.52 -2.91 14.90
CA LEU A 105 -25.15 -2.16 15.99
C LEU A 105 -26.68 -2.16 15.96
N ILE A 106 -27.28 -2.18 14.77
CA ILE A 106 -28.74 -2.01 14.60
C ILE A 106 -29.52 -3.34 14.82
N LYS A 107 -28.87 -4.47 15.09
CA LYS A 107 -29.48 -5.81 15.27
C LYS A 107 -30.49 -6.12 14.15
N HIS A 108 -29.91 -6.57 13.04
CA HIS A 108 -30.58 -6.92 11.78
C HIS A 108 -31.66 -8.01 11.90
N ASP A 109 -32.92 -7.62 11.93
CA ASP A 109 -34.01 -8.44 11.36
C ASP A 109 -34.66 -7.81 10.11
N ALA A 110 -34.40 -6.52 9.80
CA ALA A 110 -35.16 -5.79 8.77
C ALA A 110 -34.39 -5.46 7.47
N LEU A 111 -33.08 -5.64 7.42
CA LEU A 111 -32.25 -5.24 6.26
C LEU A 111 -31.37 -6.42 5.83
N SER A 112 -31.80 -7.17 4.82
CA SER A 112 -31.01 -8.24 4.22
C SER A 112 -29.91 -7.66 3.33
N ILE A 113 -28.78 -7.28 3.92
CA ILE A 113 -27.62 -6.79 3.16
C ILE A 113 -26.82 -7.98 2.63
N ASN A 114 -26.44 -7.92 1.36
CA ASN A 114 -25.65 -8.95 0.72
C ASN A 114 -24.20 -8.90 1.24
N THR A 115 -23.97 -9.61 2.35
CA THR A 115 -22.67 -9.75 3.00
C THR A 115 -21.61 -10.35 2.07
N SER A 116 -22.02 -11.22 1.13
CA SER A 116 -21.09 -11.80 0.16
C SER A 116 -20.49 -10.75 -0.79
N PHE A 117 -21.29 -9.77 -1.25
CA PHE A 117 -20.80 -8.68 -2.08
C PHE A 117 -19.77 -7.81 -1.35
N ILE A 118 -20.05 -7.49 -0.08
CA ILE A 118 -19.15 -6.69 0.77
C ILE A 118 -17.82 -7.44 0.99
N ARG A 119 -17.86 -8.75 1.25
CA ARG A 119 -16.65 -9.59 1.39
C ARG A 119 -15.77 -9.56 0.15
N TRP A 120 -16.33 -9.80 -1.04
CA TRP A 120 -15.53 -9.80 -2.26
C TRP A 120 -14.94 -8.43 -2.58
N THR A 121 -15.72 -7.37 -2.31
CA THR A 121 -15.27 -5.99 -2.49
C THR A 121 -14.13 -5.65 -1.53
N SER A 122 -14.22 -6.05 -0.25
CA SER A 122 -13.17 -5.79 0.73
C SER A 122 -11.86 -6.50 0.39
N VAL A 123 -11.93 -7.74 -0.06
CA VAL A 123 -10.77 -8.51 -0.53
C VAL A 123 -10.11 -7.83 -1.73
N LEU A 124 -10.90 -7.43 -2.73
CA LEU A 124 -10.39 -6.76 -3.92
C LEU A 124 -9.72 -5.42 -3.58
N LEU A 125 -10.38 -4.57 -2.79
CA LEU A 125 -9.84 -3.28 -2.38
C LEU A 125 -8.57 -3.43 -1.54
N PHE A 126 -8.47 -4.46 -0.72
CA PHE A 126 -7.28 -4.75 0.07
C PHE A 126 -6.09 -5.18 -0.81
N PHE A 127 -6.30 -6.03 -1.82
CA PHE A 127 -5.21 -6.37 -2.73
C PHE A 127 -4.73 -5.18 -3.55
N VAL A 128 -5.64 -4.31 -3.98
CA VAL A 128 -5.27 -3.09 -4.70
C VAL A 128 -4.49 -2.14 -3.79
N SER A 129 -4.80 -2.04 -2.49
CA SER A 129 -4.06 -1.19 -1.56
C SER A 129 -2.62 -1.68 -1.34
N ILE A 130 -2.40 -2.99 -1.32
CA ILE A 130 -1.07 -3.60 -1.28
C ILE A 130 -0.27 -3.18 -2.52
N ILE A 131 -0.87 -3.22 -3.71
CA ILE A 131 -0.20 -2.79 -4.95
C ILE A 131 0.11 -1.28 -4.91
N SER A 132 -0.84 -0.45 -4.46
CA SER A 132 -0.64 1.00 -4.32
C SER A 132 0.54 1.32 -3.40
N VAL A 133 0.62 0.71 -2.22
CA VAL A 133 1.70 0.98 -1.26
C VAL A 133 3.06 0.49 -1.77
N TYR A 134 3.09 -0.63 -2.49
CA TYR A 134 4.30 -1.13 -3.13
C TYR A 134 4.84 -0.13 -4.15
N ARG A 135 3.97 0.35 -5.04
CA ARG A 135 4.34 1.32 -6.08
C ARG A 135 4.75 2.66 -5.49
N SER A 136 4.06 3.14 -4.46
CA SER A 136 4.42 4.41 -3.81
C SER A 136 5.79 4.35 -3.12
N LEU A 137 6.10 3.23 -2.45
CA LEU A 137 7.44 3.00 -1.86
C LEU A 137 8.53 2.90 -2.92
N PHE A 138 8.24 2.24 -4.05
CA PHE A 138 9.20 2.14 -5.16
C PHE A 138 9.59 3.53 -5.69
N ILE A 139 8.60 4.41 -5.88
CA ILE A 139 8.85 5.79 -6.35
C ILE A 139 9.61 6.61 -5.30
N ASP A 140 9.28 6.45 -4.02
CA ASP A 140 9.99 7.12 -2.92
C ASP A 140 11.49 6.78 -2.94
N PHE A 141 11.82 5.49 -3.08
CA PHE A 141 13.21 5.05 -3.16
C PHE A 141 13.92 5.42 -4.47
N LEU A 142 13.19 5.69 -5.55
CA LEU A 142 13.77 6.25 -6.77
C LEU A 142 14.21 7.71 -6.59
N LYS A 143 13.54 8.48 -5.72
CA LYS A 143 13.89 9.89 -5.45
C LYS A 143 15.13 10.03 -4.56
N THR A 144 15.33 9.13 -3.60
CA THR A 144 16.37 9.28 -2.57
C THR A 144 17.82 9.15 -3.08
N TYR A 145 18.02 8.65 -4.30
CA TYR A 145 19.34 8.53 -4.92
C TYR A 145 19.26 9.07 -6.34
N PRO A 146 19.49 10.38 -6.56
CA PRO A 146 19.67 10.86 -7.92
C PRO A 146 20.78 10.05 -8.57
N ASP A 147 20.62 9.74 -9.86
CA ASP A 147 21.68 9.19 -10.72
C ASP A 147 22.82 10.21 -10.77
N VAL A 148 23.69 10.21 -9.76
CA VAL A 148 24.98 10.88 -9.82
C VAL A 148 25.87 9.95 -10.61
N ASP A 149 25.93 10.16 -11.92
CA ASP A 149 26.95 9.53 -12.73
C ASP A 149 28.30 10.15 -12.31
N ILE A 150 28.97 9.49 -11.36
CA ILE A 150 30.24 9.93 -10.76
C ILE A 150 31.27 10.22 -11.87
N LYS A 151 31.19 9.54 -13.02
CA LYS A 151 32.08 9.81 -14.16
C LYS A 151 31.78 11.14 -14.84
N GLU A 152 30.52 11.54 -14.93
CA GLU A 152 30.11 12.80 -15.55
C GLU A 152 30.34 14.01 -14.62
N GLU A 153 30.06 13.86 -13.32
CA GLU A 153 30.42 14.87 -12.31
C GLU A 153 31.93 15.04 -12.18
N SER A 154 32.70 13.94 -12.20
CA SER A 154 34.16 14.01 -12.14
C SER A 154 34.75 14.67 -13.39
N LYS A 155 34.18 14.42 -14.59
CA LYS A 155 34.56 15.15 -15.81
C LYS A 155 34.25 16.64 -15.73
N LYS A 156 33.06 17.03 -15.26
CA LYS A 156 32.72 18.45 -15.04
C LYS A 156 33.60 19.12 -14.00
N GLY A 157 33.96 18.39 -12.93
CA GLY A 157 34.91 18.88 -11.92
C GLY A 157 36.29 19.14 -12.52
N VAL A 158 36.81 18.21 -13.33
CA VAL A 158 38.10 18.37 -14.03
C VAL A 158 38.06 19.49 -15.07
N ASP A 159 36.99 19.56 -15.87
CA ASP A 159 36.81 20.61 -16.90
C ASP A 159 36.67 22.01 -16.28
N ASN A 160 36.07 22.13 -15.09
CA ASN A 160 35.99 23.40 -14.37
C ASN A 160 37.36 23.81 -13.81
N ILE A 161 38.13 22.87 -13.25
CA ILE A 161 39.50 23.14 -12.78
C ILE A 161 40.41 23.57 -13.94
N LEU A 162 40.28 22.94 -15.12
CA LEU A 162 41.04 23.28 -16.32
C LEU A 162 40.64 24.63 -16.94
N LYS A 163 39.45 25.14 -16.66
CA LYS A 163 38.99 26.48 -17.12
C LYS A 163 39.38 27.61 -16.17
N GLU A 164 39.69 27.29 -14.91
CA GLU A 164 40.16 28.25 -13.91
C GLU A 164 41.69 28.39 -13.87
N LEU A 165 42.42 27.55 -14.62
CA LEU A 165 43.86 27.65 -14.91
C LEU A 165 44.12 28.44 -16.20
#